data_AF-A0A645FUF2-F1
#
_entry.id   AF-A0A645FUF2-F1
#
_cell.length_a   1.000
_cell.length_b   1.000
_cell.length_c   1.000
_cell.angle_alpha   90.00
_cell.angle_beta   90.00
_cell.angle_gamma   90.00
#
_symmetry.space_group_name_H-M   'P 1'
#
loop_
_entity.id
_entity.type
_entity.pdbx_description
1 polymer ?
#
loop_
_entity_poly.entity_id
_entity_poly.type
_entity_poly.pdbx_seq_one_letter_code
_entity_poly.pdbx_strand_id
1 'polypeptide(L)'
;MYKEMAATAHEEGFHVLGDTFEAVAKIEKSHEERYLKLAENMEDGVVFQRGEIKVWYCRNCGHLEYGTEAPAVCPVCGHPQSYFELHADNY
;
A
#
# COMPACT_ATOMS: atom_id res chain seq x y z
N MET A 1 21.23 1.51 8.51
CA MET A 1 20.60 2.48 9.43
C MET A 1 19.98 1.81 10.66
N TYR A 2 18.68 1.45 10.70
CA TYR A 2 18.04 1.00 11.96
C TYR A 2 18.68 -0.25 12.58
N LYS A 3 19.18 -1.18 11.77
CA LYS A 3 19.96 -2.35 12.25
C LYS A 3 21.21 -1.92 13.05
N GLU A 4 21.94 -0.92 12.56
CA GLU A 4 23.16 -0.43 13.23
C GLU A 4 22.80 0.35 14.49
N MET A 5 21.75 1.19 14.42
CA MET A 5 21.23 1.92 15.59
C MET A 5 20.78 0.97 16.71
N ALA A 6 20.10 -0.13 16.35
CA ALA A 6 19.70 -1.15 17.31
C ALA A 6 20.92 -1.81 17.98
N ALA A 7 21.91 -2.22 17.19
CA ALA A 7 23.14 -2.83 17.69
C ALA A 7 23.88 -1.91 18.68
N THR A 8 24.08 -0.63 18.32
CA THR A 8 24.70 0.35 19.21
C THR A 8 23.89 0.54 20.49
N ALA A 9 22.57 0.67 20.41
CA ALA A 9 21.72 0.81 21.59
C ALA A 9 21.82 -0.40 22.54
N HIS A 10 21.92 -1.63 22.01
CA HIS A 10 22.12 -2.82 22.84
C HIS A 10 23.52 -2.86 23.49
N GLU A 11 24.56 -2.48 22.75
CA GLU A 11 25.94 -2.40 23.25
C GLU A 11 26.07 -1.37 24.39
N GLU A 12 25.34 -0.26 24.30
CA GLU A 12 25.29 0.79 25.33
C GLU A 12 24.33 0.49 26.50
N GLY A 13 23.63 -0.65 26.47
CA GLY A 13 22.70 -1.08 27.52
C GLY A 13 21.29 -0.49 27.44
N PHE A 14 20.96 0.24 26.38
CA PHE A 14 19.63 0.77 26.09
C PHE A 14 18.74 -0.26 25.38
N HIS A 15 18.52 -1.42 26.02
CA HIS A 15 17.87 -2.57 25.37
C HIS A 15 16.48 -2.26 24.79
N VAL A 16 15.63 -1.51 25.51
CA VAL A 16 14.29 -1.12 25.02
C VAL A 16 14.38 -0.26 23.75
N LEU A 17 15.38 0.62 23.67
CA LEU A 17 15.61 1.44 22.49
C LEU A 17 16.11 0.59 21.32
N GLY A 18 17.00 -0.37 21.59
CA GLY A 18 17.45 -1.34 20.59
C GLY A 18 16.28 -2.14 19.98
N ASP A 19 15.42 -2.71 20.83
CA ASP A 19 14.22 -3.43 20.41
C ASP A 19 13.28 -2.54 19.58
N THR A 20 13.17 -1.26 19.97
CA THR A 20 12.36 -0.27 19.24
C THR A 20 12.92 -0.05 17.83
N PHE A 21 14.24 0.12 17.67
CA PHE A 21 14.85 0.27 16.34
C PHE A 21 14.68 -0.97 15.47
N GLU A 22 14.74 -2.18 16.05
CA GLU A 22 14.45 -3.41 15.31
C GLU A 22 12.99 -3.47 14.85
N ALA A 23 12.05 -3.06 15.71
CA ALA A 23 10.63 -3.01 15.36
C ALA A 23 10.37 -2.00 14.23
N VAL A 24 10.98 -0.82 14.29
CA VAL A 24 10.89 0.18 13.21
C VAL A 24 11.49 -0.37 11.91
N ALA A 25 12.62 -1.08 11.96
CA ALA A 25 13.20 -1.70 10.77
C ALA A 25 12.22 -2.68 10.08
N LYS A 26 11.43 -3.43 10.84
CA LYS A 26 10.39 -4.33 10.30
C LYS A 26 9.24 -3.56 9.65
N ILE A 27 8.84 -2.43 10.23
CA ILE A 27 7.80 -1.54 9.66
C ILE A 27 8.29 -0.97 8.33
N GLU A 28 9.51 -0.45 8.27
CA GLU A 28 10.05 0.15 7.04
C GLU A 28 10.20 -0.88 5.91
N LYS A 29 10.48 -2.15 6.24
CA LYS A 29 10.45 -3.23 5.25
C LYS A 29 9.05 -3.39 4.63
N SER A 30 7.99 -3.33 5.44
CA SER A 30 6.62 -3.37 4.91
C SER A 30 6.31 -2.14 4.03
N HIS A 31 6.86 -0.97 4.37
CA HIS A 31 6.74 0.21 3.50
C HIS A 31 7.42 0.01 2.15
N GLU A 32 8.65 -0.52 2.15
CA GLU A 32 9.40 -0.84 0.93
C GLU A 32 8.63 -1.83 0.04
N GLU A 33 8.15 -2.94 0.61
CA GLU A 33 7.37 -3.95 -0.12
C GLU A 33 6.12 -3.32 -0.77
N ARG A 34 5.41 -2.45 -0.05
CA ARG A 34 4.26 -1.72 -0.60
C ARG A 34 4.66 -0.80 -1.74
N TYR A 35 5.73 -0.02 -1.58
CA TYR A 35 6.15 0.93 -2.62
C TYR A 35 6.66 0.23 -3.87
N LEU A 36 7.44 -0.85 -3.72
CA LEU A 36 7.88 -1.67 -4.85
C LEU A 36 6.68 -2.25 -5.59
N LYS A 37 5.66 -2.75 -4.88
CA LYS A 37 4.47 -3.30 -5.53
C LYS A 37 3.67 -2.24 -6.29
N LEU A 38 3.57 -1.03 -5.74
CA LEU A 38 2.90 0.09 -6.42
C LEU A 38 3.68 0.55 -7.66
N ALA A 39 5.01 0.61 -7.57
CA ALA A 39 5.89 0.94 -8.70
C ALA A 39 5.77 -0.10 -9.82
N GLU A 40 5.84 -1.40 -9.48
CA GLU A 40 5.61 -2.49 -10.44
C GLU A 40 4.25 -2.37 -11.12
N ASN A 41 3.18 -2.11 -10.37
CA ASN A 41 1.85 -1.93 -10.96
C ASN A 41 1.77 -0.74 -11.94
N MET A 42 2.57 0.32 -11.70
CA MET A 42 2.68 1.47 -12.61
C MET A 42 3.46 1.11 -13.87
N GLU A 43 4.59 0.42 -13.73
CA GLU A 43 5.44 -0.02 -14.85
C GLU A 43 4.70 -1.00 -15.76
N ASP A 44 3.96 -1.95 -15.18
CA ASP A 44 3.16 -2.94 -15.89
C ASP A 44 1.84 -2.37 -16.45
N GLY A 45 1.49 -1.13 -16.12
CA GLY A 45 0.23 -0.51 -16.55
C GLY A 45 -1.01 -1.17 -15.95
N VAL A 46 -0.88 -1.82 -14.79
CA VAL A 46 -1.96 -2.54 -14.10
C VAL A 46 -2.49 -1.79 -12.88
N VAL A 47 -2.29 -0.46 -12.77
CA VAL A 47 -2.87 0.30 -11.64
C VAL A 47 -4.40 0.17 -11.60
N PHE A 48 -5.06 0.30 -12.75
CA PHE A 48 -6.52 0.34 -12.90
C PHE A 48 -7.12 -0.81 -13.71
N GLN A 49 -6.36 -1.89 -13.91
CA GLN A 49 -6.84 -3.09 -14.60
C GLN A 49 -6.25 -4.37 -14.00
N ARG A 50 -6.94 -5.49 -14.15
CA ARG A 50 -6.54 -6.85 -13.76
C ARG A 50 -7.01 -7.84 -14.82
N GLY A 51 -6.34 -8.99 -14.90
CA GLY A 51 -6.73 -10.07 -15.83
C GLY A 51 -8.00 -10.84 -15.44
N GLU A 52 -8.65 -10.46 -14.35
CA GLU A 52 -9.86 -11.09 -13.81
C GLU A 52 -10.78 -10.01 -13.24
N ILE A 53 -12.07 -10.34 -13.05
CA ILE A 53 -13.03 -9.41 -12.45
C ILE A 53 -12.63 -9.14 -11.00
N LYS A 54 -12.48 -7.85 -10.66
CA LYS A 54 -12.29 -7.36 -9.30
C LYS A 54 -13.38 -6.36 -8.94
N VAL A 55 -13.43 -6.03 -7.65
CA VAL A 55 -14.25 -4.95 -7.12
C VAL A 55 -13.38 -3.71 -6.99
N TRP A 56 -13.74 -2.65 -7.70
CA TRP A 56 -13.08 -1.36 -7.66
C TRP A 56 -13.87 -0.41 -6.77
N TYR A 57 -13.23 0.11 -5.74
CA TYR A 57 -13.81 1.03 -4.77
C TYR A 57 -13.43 2.47 -5.12
N CYS A 58 -14.43 3.33 -5.31
CA CYS A 58 -14.22 4.76 -5.47
C CYS A 58 -13.97 5.42 -4.11
N ARG A 59 -12.71 5.81 -3.84
CA ARG A 59 -12.31 6.50 -2.62
C ARG A 59 -13.00 7.84 -2.37
N ASN A 60 -13.63 8.43 -3.40
CA ASN A 60 -14.35 9.70 -3.26
C ASN A 60 -15.74 9.53 -2.66
N CYS A 61 -16.51 8.52 -3.11
CA CYS A 61 -17.94 8.43 -2.80
C CYS A 61 -18.41 7.06 -2.33
N GLY A 62 -17.54 6.04 -2.35
CA GLY A 62 -17.86 4.69 -1.93
C GLY A 62 -18.49 3.77 -2.99
N HIS A 63 -18.67 4.24 -4.23
CA HIS A 63 -19.17 3.39 -5.33
C HIS A 63 -18.29 2.15 -5.53
N LEU A 64 -18.95 0.99 -5.73
CA LEU A 64 -18.31 -0.27 -6.07
C LEU A 64 -18.59 -0.61 -7.54
N GLU A 65 -17.53 -0.73 -8.33
CA GLU A 65 -17.59 -1.18 -9.72
C GLU A 65 -17.05 -2.61 -9.83
N TYR A 66 -17.73 -3.47 -10.60
CA TYR A 66 -17.32 -4.86 -10.81
C TYR A 66 -16.82 -5.03 -12.24
N GLY A 67 -15.53 -5.28 -12.42
CA GLY A 67 -14.96 -5.40 -13.75
C GLY A 67 -13.48 -5.76 -13.74
N THR A 68 -12.95 -6.05 -14.93
CA THR A 68 -11.51 -6.24 -15.13
C THR A 68 -10.74 -4.92 -15.03
N GLU A 69 -11.42 -3.77 -15.15
CA GLU A 69 -10.83 -2.44 -15.09
C GLU A 69 -11.71 -1.45 -14.32
N ALA A 70 -11.09 -0.42 -13.72
CA ALA A 70 -11.80 0.70 -13.13
C ALA A 70 -12.30 1.65 -14.24
N PRO A 71 -13.47 2.28 -14.09
CA PRO A 71 -14.01 3.14 -15.14
C PRO A 71 -13.22 4.46 -15.21
N ALA A 72 -13.09 5.01 -16.42
CA ALA A 72 -12.38 6.28 -16.64
C ALA A 72 -12.95 7.45 -15.82
N VAL A 73 -14.26 7.41 -15.57
CA VAL A 73 -15.02 8.37 -14.76
C VAL A 73 -15.98 7.58 -13.87
N CYS A 74 -16.02 7.91 -12.58
CA CYS A 74 -16.97 7.29 -11.66
C CYS A 74 -18.41 7.62 -12.07
N PRO A 75 -19.29 6.62 -12.28
CA PRO A 75 -20.66 6.84 -12.75
C PRO A 75 -21.55 7.52 -11.70
N VAL A 76 -21.13 7.55 -10.44
CA VAL A 76 -21.88 8.15 -9.33
C VAL A 76 -21.48 9.59 -9.08
N CYS A 77 -20.18 9.86 -8.88
CA CYS A 77 -19.71 11.17 -8.44
C CYS A 77 -18.95 11.98 -9.51
N GLY A 78 -18.78 11.43 -10.73
CA GLY A 78 -18.10 12.11 -11.83
C GLY A 78 -16.59 12.31 -11.67
N HIS A 79 -15.97 11.79 -10.60
CA HIS A 79 -14.53 11.91 -10.38
C HIS A 79 -13.72 10.93 -11.25
N PRO A 80 -12.47 11.27 -11.61
CA PRO A 80 -11.66 10.49 -12.53
C PRO A 80 -11.24 9.12 -11.96
N GLN A 81 -10.77 8.24 -12.86
CA GLN A 81 -10.27 6.89 -12.56
C GLN A 81 -9.27 6.83 -11.38
N SER A 82 -8.48 7.90 -11.17
CA SER A 82 -7.48 7.99 -10.09
C SER A 82 -8.06 7.91 -8.67
N TYR A 83 -9.38 8.02 -8.52
CA TYR A 83 -10.06 7.80 -7.26
C TYR A 83 -10.40 6.33 -6.99
N PHE A 84 -10.29 5.44 -7.97
CA PHE A 84 -10.52 4.02 -7.78
C PHE A 84 -9.30 3.30 -7.22
N GLU A 85 -9.55 2.34 -6.35
CA GLU A 85 -8.59 1.35 -5.89
C GLU A 85 -9.25 -0.03 -5.82
N LEU A 86 -8.48 -1.09 -5.63
CA LEU A 86 -9.07 -2.39 -5.34
C LEU A 86 -9.75 -2.36 -3.96
N HIS A 87 -10.97 -2.87 -3.87
CA HIS A 87 -11.66 -3.00 -2.60
C HIS A 87 -10.87 -3.96 -1.68
N ALA A 88 -10.62 -3.53 -0.45
CA ALA A 88 -9.94 -4.32 0.56
C ALA A 88 -10.94 -4.72 1.66
N ASP A 89 -11.03 -6.01 1.95
CA ASP A 89 -11.81 -6.55 3.07
C ASP A 89 -10.86 -6.87 4.23
N ASN A 90 -10.90 -6.05 5.28
CA ASN A 90 -10.02 -6.13 6.43
C ASN A 90 -10.72 -5.86 7.78
N TYR A 91 -12.01 -6.21 7.88
CA TYR A 91 -12.85 -6.16 9.08
C TYR A 91 -13.41 -7.54 9.43
#